data_AF-A0A218VTK9-F1
#
_entry.id   AF-A0A218VTK9-F1
#
_cell.length_a   1.000
_cell.length_b   1.000
_cell.length_c   1.000
_cell.angle_alpha   90.00
_cell.angle_beta   90.00
_cell.angle_gamma   90.00
#
_symmetry.space_group_name_H-M   'P 1'
#
loop_
_entity.id
_entity.type
_entity.pdbx_description
1 polymer ?
#
loop_
_entity_poly.entity_id
_entity_poly.type
_entity_poly.pdbx_seq_one_letter_code
_entity_poly.pdbx_strand_id
1 'polypeptide(L)'
;MRHPLTGAGITVALSDVIVLRDLLRLLNDPNDSPALCRYLEPLYTLRNPGASTINTLAGALYKVLCSSPDPVKKELRDACFNYVMCSSGPASTSRA
;
A
#
# COMPACT_ATOMS: atom_id res chain seq x y z
N MET A 1 -5.56 -2.20 11.09
CA MET A 1 -4.69 -3.33 10.68
C MET A 1 -5.03 -3.72 9.24
N ARG A 2 -4.04 -4.15 8.45
CA ARG A 2 -4.12 -4.28 6.97
C ARG A 2 -3.90 -5.74 6.57
N HIS A 3 -4.51 -6.19 5.47
CA HIS A 3 -4.29 -7.54 4.93
C HIS A 3 -2.87 -7.65 4.33
N PRO A 4 -2.06 -8.69 4.63
CA PRO A 4 -0.64 -8.73 4.28
C PRO A 4 -0.34 -8.96 2.79
N LEU A 5 -1.37 -9.10 1.95
CA LEU A 5 -1.28 -9.57 0.56
C LEU A 5 -0.37 -8.70 -0.33
N THR A 6 -0.26 -7.40 -0.05
CA THR A 6 0.54 -6.47 -0.87
C THR A 6 1.95 -6.23 -0.32
N GLY A 7 2.32 -6.81 0.83
CA GLY A 7 3.64 -6.61 1.46
C GLY A 7 3.97 -5.16 1.89
N ALA A 8 3.07 -4.21 1.63
CA ALA A 8 3.32 -2.78 1.74
C ALA A 8 3.30 -2.23 3.17
N GLY A 9 3.03 -3.08 4.17
CA GLY A 9 3.06 -2.68 5.58
C GLY A 9 4.44 -2.13 5.99
N ILE A 10 5.51 -2.80 5.54
CA ILE A 10 6.90 -2.40 5.80
C ILE A 10 7.20 -1.09 5.06
N THR A 11 6.81 -0.95 3.81
CA THR A 11 7.04 0.26 3.01
C THR A 11 6.35 1.49 3.62
N VAL A 12 5.11 1.34 4.09
CA VAL A 12 4.40 2.43 4.77
C VAL A 12 5.08 2.76 6.10
N ALA A 13 5.49 1.76 6.89
CA ALA A 13 6.21 1.99 8.14
C ALA A 13 7.53 2.74 7.92
N LEU A 14 8.33 2.34 6.93
CA LEU A 14 9.59 3.03 6.58
C LEU A 14 9.34 4.45 6.08
N SER A 15 8.28 4.67 5.30
CA SER A 15 7.87 6.01 4.86
C SER A 15 7.50 6.90 6.05
N ASP A 16 6.73 6.37 7.02
CA ASP A 16 6.32 7.11 8.22
C ASP A 16 7.54 7.48 9.08
N VAL A 17 8.55 6.60 9.18
CA VAL A 17 9.82 6.89 9.88
C VAL A 17 10.59 8.04 9.24
N ILE A 18 10.63 8.13 7.91
CA ILE A 18 11.33 9.22 7.21
C ILE A 18 10.63 10.56 7.48
N VAL A 19 9.29 10.60 7.36
CA VAL A 19 8.50 11.80 7.64
C VAL A 19 8.66 12.23 9.10
N LEU A 20 8.59 11.27 10.03
CA LEU A 20 8.77 11.53 11.46
C LEU A 20 10.17 12.11 11.75
N ARG A 21 11.22 11.54 11.16
CA ARG A 21 12.59 12.05 11.28
C ARG A 21 12.67 13.51 10.85
N ASP A 22 12.06 13.85 9.72
CA ASP A 22 12.14 15.18 9.14
C ASP A 22 11.41 16.23 9.97
N LEU A 23 10.25 15.86 10.53
CA LEU A 23 9.50 16.71 11.44
C LEU A 23 10.24 16.95 12.75
N LEU A 24 10.86 15.91 13.32
CA LEU A 24 11.56 16.00 14.60
C LEU A 24 12.96 16.62 14.50
N ARG A 25 13.57 16.69 13.30
CA ARG A 25 14.91 17.28 13.10
C ARG A 25 14.99 18.75 13.53
N LEU A 26 13.86 19.46 13.51
CA LEU A 26 13.76 20.88 13.87
C LEU A 26 13.49 21.10 15.37
N LEU A 27 13.29 20.02 16.14
CA LEU A 27 13.03 20.09 17.57
C LEU A 27 14.36 20.15 18.33
N ASN A 28 14.57 21.24 19.07
CA ASN A 28 15.78 21.42 19.89
C ASN A 28 15.73 20.64 21.21
N ASP A 29 14.55 20.55 21.84
CA ASP A 29 14.36 19.86 23.12
C ASP A 29 13.22 18.84 23.01
N PRO A 30 13.50 17.52 23.12
CA PRO A 30 12.47 16.49 23.09
C PRO A 30 11.54 16.50 24.31
N ASN A 31 11.87 17.21 25.39
CA ASN A 31 10.99 17.35 26.57
C ASN A 31 9.97 18.50 26.44
N ASP A 32 10.09 19.37 25.43
CA ASP A 32 9.09 20.39 25.13
C ASP A 32 7.86 19.74 24.48
N SER A 33 6.97 19.20 25.31
CA SER A 33 5.73 18.54 24.87
C SER A 33 4.86 19.42 23.96
N PRO A 34 4.62 20.72 24.25
CA PRO A 34 3.92 21.61 23.35
C PRO A 34 4.56 21.71 21.96
N ALA A 35 5.89 21.88 21.88
CA ALA A 35 6.59 21.91 20.61
C ALA A 35 6.53 20.56 19.89
N LEU A 36 6.71 19.45 20.61
CA LEU A 36 6.62 18.10 20.07
C LEU A 36 5.25 17.85 19.43
N CYS A 37 4.15 18.21 20.11
CA CYS A 37 2.80 18.10 19.56
C CYS A 37 2.63 18.89 18.25
N ARG A 38 3.21 20.10 18.17
CA ARG A 38 3.16 20.92 16.95
C ARG A 38 3.93 20.31 15.79
N TYR A 39 5.11 19.75 16.04
CA TYR A 39 5.89 19.09 15.00
C TYR A 39 5.28 17.74 14.56
N LEU A 40 4.50 17.09 15.41
CA LEU A 40 3.80 15.84 15.07
C LEU A 40 2.45 16.04 14.39
N GLU A 41 1.82 17.21 14.50
CA GLU A 41 0.53 17.48 13.85
C GLU A 41 0.56 17.24 12.32
N PRO A 42 1.58 17.68 11.56
CA PRO A 42 1.68 17.43 10.13
C PRO A 42 1.87 15.95 9.78
N LEU A 43 2.30 15.10 10.72
CA LEU A 43 2.48 13.68 10.47
C LEU A 43 1.17 13.01 10.04
N TYR A 44 0.03 13.47 10.57
CA TYR A 44 -1.28 12.92 10.22
C TYR A 44 -1.71 13.22 8.79
N THR A 45 -1.25 14.35 8.22
CA THR A 45 -1.55 14.76 6.84
C THR A 45 -0.49 14.28 5.85
N LEU A 46 0.77 14.21 6.27
CA LEU A 46 1.90 13.74 5.45
C LEU A 46 2.02 12.21 5.42
N ARG A 47 1.34 11.49 6.33
CA ARG A 47 1.34 10.02 6.34
C ARG A 47 0.93 9.52 4.95
N ASN A 48 1.69 8.54 4.44
CA ASN A 48 1.65 8.10 3.05
C ASN A 48 0.19 8.08 2.49
N PRO A 49 -0.20 9.02 1.61
CA PRO A 49 -1.55 9.08 1.07
C PRO A 49 -1.89 7.84 0.24
N GLY A 50 -0.88 7.17 -0.31
CA GLY A 50 -1.01 5.87 -0.99
C GLY A 50 -1.35 4.71 -0.05
N ALA A 51 -1.23 4.87 1.28
CA ALA A 51 -1.58 3.82 2.21
C ALA A 51 -3.07 3.44 2.13
N SER A 52 -3.96 4.40 1.85
CA SER A 52 -5.39 4.10 1.63
C SER A 52 -5.58 3.30 0.34
N THR A 53 -4.96 3.75 -0.76
CA THR A 53 -4.99 3.08 -2.06
C THR A 53 -4.45 1.65 -1.99
N ILE A 54 -3.31 1.45 -1.33
CA ILE A 54 -2.69 0.14 -1.12
C ILE A 54 -3.60 -0.79 -0.31
N ASN A 55 -4.29 -0.28 0.72
CA ASN A 55 -5.20 -1.09 1.53
C ASN A 55 -6.45 -1.49 0.75
N THR A 56 -7.02 -0.54 0.00
CA THR A 56 -8.18 -0.78 -0.85
C THR A 56 -7.83 -1.77 -1.95
N LEU A 57 -6.66 -1.64 -2.58
CA LEU A 57 -6.17 -2.57 -3.59
C LEU A 57 -5.92 -3.96 -3.00
N ALA A 58 -5.30 -4.06 -1.81
CA ALA A 58 -5.09 -5.34 -1.14
C ALA A 58 -6.42 -6.07 -0.87
N GLY A 59 -7.43 -5.35 -0.38
CA GLY A 59 -8.77 -5.91 -0.14
C GLY A 59 -9.50 -6.30 -1.43
N ALA A 60 -9.38 -5.50 -2.50
CA ALA A 60 -9.98 -5.80 -3.79
C ALA A 60 -9.30 -7.03 -4.45
N LEU A 61 -7.97 -7.08 -4.45
CA LEU A 61 -7.21 -8.21 -4.98
C LEU A 61 -7.49 -9.49 -4.20
N TYR A 62 -7.59 -9.44 -2.87
CA TYR A 62 -7.98 -10.62 -2.09
C TYR A 62 -9.33 -11.18 -2.54
N LYS A 63 -10.34 -10.32 -2.74
CA LYS A 63 -11.69 -10.74 -3.18
C LYS A 63 -11.71 -11.36 -4.57
N VAL A 64 -10.83 -10.90 -5.48
CA VAL A 64 -10.73 -11.41 -6.85
C VAL A 64 -9.87 -12.68 -6.93
N LEU A 65 -8.74 -12.70 -6.22
CA LEU A 65 -7.73 -13.76 -6.31
C LEU A 65 -8.01 -14.96 -5.40
N CYS A 66 -8.86 -14.86 -4.37
CA CYS A 66 -9.19 -16.00 -3.50
C CYS A 66 -10.22 -16.95 -4.10
N SER A 67 -9.88 -18.23 -4.23
CA SER A 67 -10.70 -19.27 -4.86
C SER A 67 -12.16 -19.25 -4.39
N SER A 68 -13.07 -19.26 -5.35
CA SER A 68 -14.50 -19.17 -5.13
C SER A 68 -15.22 -20.09 -6.13
N PRO A 69 -16.28 -20.79 -5.72
CA PRO A 69 -17.11 -21.59 -6.63
C PRO A 69 -17.99 -20.73 -7.57
N ASP A 70 -18.10 -19.43 -7.27
CA ASP A 70 -18.83 -18.45 -8.09
C ASP A 70 -18.15 -18.26 -9.47
N PRO A 71 -18.84 -18.57 -10.59
CA PRO A 71 -18.28 -18.47 -11.93
C PRO A 71 -17.87 -17.04 -12.31
N VAL A 72 -18.57 -16.02 -11.82
CA VAL A 72 -18.26 -14.61 -12.13
C VAL A 72 -16.94 -14.20 -11.50
N LYS A 73 -16.67 -14.68 -10.28
CA LYS A 73 -15.38 -14.41 -9.61
C LYS A 73 -14.21 -15.14 -10.26
N LYS A 74 -14.46 -16.30 -10.86
CA LYS A 74 -13.46 -17.04 -11.64
C LYS A 74 -13.08 -16.27 -12.90
N GLU A 75 -14.06 -15.77 -13.64
CA GLU A 75 -13.82 -14.96 -14.83
C GLU A 75 -13.10 -13.65 -14.51
N LEU A 76 -13.51 -12.94 -13.45
CA LEU A 76 -12.83 -11.75 -12.95
C LEU A 76 -11.36 -12.01 -12.58
N ARG A 77 -11.07 -13.18 -12.00
CA ARG A 77 -9.71 -13.59 -11.70
C ARG A 77 -8.90 -13.80 -12.96
N ASP A 78 -9.42 -14.58 -13.90
CA ASP A 78 -8.70 -14.94 -15.13
C ASP A 78 -8.42 -13.67 -15.97
N ALA A 79 -9.39 -12.77 -16.07
CA ALA A 79 -9.21 -11.45 -16.70
C ALA A 79 -8.15 -10.60 -15.99
N CYS A 80 -8.16 -10.57 -14.65
CA CYS A 80 -7.16 -9.85 -13.85
C CYS A 80 -5.74 -10.42 -14.06
N PHE A 81 -5.59 -11.74 -14.09
CA PHE A 81 -4.31 -12.38 -14.41
C PHE A 81 -3.84 -12.03 -15.83
N ASN A 82 -4.71 -12.14 -16.82
CA ASN A 82 -4.37 -11.80 -18.21
C ASN A 82 -3.93 -10.34 -18.35
N TYR A 83 -4.60 -9.41 -17.64
CA TYR A 83 -4.22 -8.00 -17.63
C TYR A 83 -2.81 -7.77 -17.03
N VAL A 84 -2.49 -8.45 -15.93
CA VAL A 84 -1.15 -8.36 -15.31
C VAL A 84 -0.07 -8.97 -16.21
N MET A 85 -0.39 -10.07 -16.90
CA MET A 85 0.53 -10.72 -17.84
C MET A 85 0.76 -9.89 -19.12
N CYS A 86 -0.27 -9.19 -19.62
CA CYS A 86 -0.10 -8.28 -20.75
C CYS A 86 0.69 -7.01 -20.40
N SER A 87 0.53 -6.49 -19.17
CA SER A 87 1.21 -5.26 -18.74
C SER A 87 2.70 -5.45 -18.41
N SER A 88 3.17 -6.69 -18.27
CA SER A 88 4.58 -7.03 -18.03
C SER A 88 5.44 -7.11 -19.31
N GLY A 89 4.90 -6.69 -20.47
CA GLY A 89 5.57 -6.79 -21.77
C GLY A 89 5.42 -8.20 -22.37
N PRO A 90 5.65 -8.39 -23.67
CA PRO A 90 5.34 -9.65 -24.32
C PRO A 90 6.31 -10.73 -23.82
N ALA A 91 5.86 -11.56 -22.87
CA ALA A 91 6.34 -12.93 -22.82
C ALA A 91 5.86 -13.59 -24.12
N SER A 92 6.74 -13.60 -25.12
CA SER A 92 6.57 -14.31 -26.37
C SER A 92 6.24 -15.77 -26.08
N THR A 93 4.96 -16.12 -26.13
CA THR A 93 4.54 -17.51 -26.33
C THR A 93 3.52 -17.52 -27.45
N SER A 94 4.06 -17.61 -28.66
CA SER A 94 3.47 -18.40 -29.73
C SER A 94 3.05 -19.76 -29.16
N ARG A 95 1.78 -20.13 -29.35
CA ARG A 95 1.42 -21.54 -29.46
C ARG A 95 0.33 -21.69 -30.51
N ALA A 96 0.75 -22.34 -31.58
CA ALA A 96 -0.07 -23.15 -32.47
C ALA A 96 -0.73 -24.30 -31.70
#